data_AF-A0A370DAW7-F1
#
_entry.id   AF-A0A370DAW7-F1
#
_cell.length_a   1.000
_cell.length_b   1.000
_cell.length_c   1.000
_cell.angle_alpha   90.00
_cell.angle_beta   90.00
_cell.angle_gamma   90.00
#
_symmetry.space_group_name_H-M   'P 1'
#
loop_
_entity.id
_entity.type
_entity.pdbx_description
1 polymer ?
#
loop_
_entity_poly.entity_id
_entity_poly.type
_entity_poly.pdbx_seq_one_letter_code
_entity_poly.pdbx_strand_id
1 'polypeptide(L)'
;MTESTLVSNEIIDADMFVAALKRGDMAEIEHKRVRGAVQFRGESVTFPMRALYTCFEGEVDFTGTKFEGGADFSGCTFSKTVAFRNVRVVGDFILDDVDVLDMPSLWGKRLPDAVSLNLNGLQVEGNFVLDRTTVHGTVLAKGLQVEQNASIRGCEINSPDPKNINAVTLDNARIGGDFNFSCWAQHGSYYGKDGAYRESLVRGDVSATNIRVKGTVNIIGLQVLGDFSCWGSVFESTVFMAPFMKHADDGISVVAHTAVSGTLNFAAAKISGHLKIESTRVDGLLSLLSLESGTIALGIFEYPSPAEAGPCILGGLTLINARIHGDVRMPLLVVTGENHTKGAPGVFINGADIEGDILFWHSTLQYKNSAGGSNHSIDFLTEGAFIGGHLEICQSNIRGECDFVNVTVAGAIRLNDSRIAGDIAFRSRTTLLAAYKTPKMVRDRLPKSYVKLRRATAANLDLTMVRCDNDIDLTGLDLISERPDAEYANDFLMESRSAVWWREGYRHKVKLNSFPSMMSLMLRIV
;
A
#
# COMPACT_ATOMS: atom_id res chain seq x y z
N MET A 1 20.19 -6.18 25.70
CA MET A 1 20.86 -5.56 26.85
C MET A 1 22.24 -5.16 26.42
N THR A 2 22.36 -3.96 25.85
CA THR A 2 23.62 -3.33 25.47
C THR A 2 24.02 -2.40 26.60
N GLU A 3 25.27 -2.49 27.03
CA GLU A 3 25.89 -1.53 27.93
C GLU A 3 25.66 -0.13 27.36
N SER A 4 24.94 0.71 28.09
CA SER A 4 24.79 2.12 27.77
C SER A 4 26.17 2.76 27.94
N THR A 5 26.95 2.79 26.85
CA THR A 5 28.14 3.61 26.73
C THR A 5 27.74 5.02 27.18
N LEU A 6 28.38 5.49 28.24
CA LEU A 6 28.15 6.83 28.80
C LEU A 6 28.38 7.84 27.67
N VAL A 7 27.29 8.30 27.05
CA VAL A 7 27.29 9.40 26.09
C VAL A 7 28.05 10.53 26.76
N SER A 8 29.19 10.92 26.19
CA SER A 8 29.93 12.06 26.71
C SER A 8 28.98 13.26 26.65
N ASN A 9 28.49 13.73 27.79
CA ASN A 9 27.55 14.85 27.90
C ASN A 9 28.25 16.19 27.60
N GLU A 10 29.15 16.24 26.62
CA GLU A 10 29.78 17.48 26.21
C GLU A 10 28.72 18.34 25.52
N ILE A 11 28.48 19.50 26.15
CA ILE A 11 27.51 20.49 25.73
C ILE A 11 28.26 21.53 24.89
N ILE A 12 27.76 21.78 23.69
CA ILE A 12 28.24 22.82 22.79
C ILE A 12 27.11 23.83 22.65
N ASP A 13 27.39 25.11 22.89
CA ASP A 13 26.41 26.16 22.62
C ASP A 13 26.16 26.29 21.11
N ALA A 14 24.91 26.51 20.71
CA ALA A 14 24.49 26.58 19.31
C ALA A 14 25.29 27.63 18.51
N ASP A 15 25.64 28.76 19.12
CA ASP A 15 26.47 29.80 18.49
C ASP A 15 27.89 29.28 18.19
N MET A 16 28.47 28.48 19.10
CA MET A 16 29.77 27.85 18.88
C MET A 16 29.70 26.80 17.77
N PHE A 17 28.64 26.00 17.76
CA PHE A 17 28.37 25.02 16.71
C PHE A 17 28.27 25.69 15.33
N VAL A 18 27.44 26.75 15.21
CA VAL A 18 27.29 27.55 13.98
C VAL A 18 28.62 28.16 13.56
N ALA A 19 29.35 28.76 14.49
CA ALA A 19 30.65 29.38 14.19
C ALA A 19 31.69 28.35 13.72
N ALA A 20 31.67 27.14 14.27
CA ALA A 20 32.57 26.06 13.84
C ALA A 20 32.20 25.52 12.45
N LEU A 21 30.91 25.38 12.14
CA LEU A 21 30.44 25.05 10.78
C LEU A 21 30.91 26.09 9.75
N LYS A 22 30.79 27.39 10.06
CA LYS A 22 31.24 28.47 9.15
C LYS A 22 32.74 28.44 8.87
N ARG A 23 33.55 28.03 9.84
CA ARG A 23 35.01 27.94 9.69
C ARG A 23 35.46 26.64 9.02
N GLY A 24 34.58 25.64 8.96
CA GLY A 24 34.91 24.30 8.51
C GLY A 24 35.69 23.46 9.51
N ASP A 25 35.69 23.88 10.78
CA ASP A 25 36.35 23.16 11.87
C ASP A 25 35.52 21.96 12.35
N MET A 26 34.27 21.83 11.89
CA MET A 26 33.29 20.86 12.38
C MET A 26 32.69 20.05 11.23
N ALA A 27 33.54 19.29 10.54
CA ALA A 27 33.10 18.31 9.55
C ALA A 27 32.33 17.14 10.18
N GLU A 28 32.71 16.77 11.41
CA GLU A 28 32.10 15.68 12.15
C GLU A 28 31.86 16.07 13.60
N ILE A 29 30.66 15.79 14.10
CA ILE A 29 30.27 15.90 15.50
C ILE A 29 29.50 14.64 15.87
N GLU A 30 29.87 14.01 16.99
CA GLU A 30 29.26 12.76 17.41
C GLU A 30 29.00 12.74 18.92
N HIS A 31 27.85 12.22 19.34
CA HIS A 31 27.48 12.06 20.75
C HIS A 31 27.55 13.36 21.57
N LYS A 32 27.14 14.49 20.99
CA LYS A 32 27.11 15.80 21.66
C LYS A 32 25.71 16.30 21.94
N ARG A 33 25.61 17.32 22.80
CA ARG A 33 24.39 18.10 23.00
C ARG A 33 24.61 19.52 22.52
N VAL A 34 23.83 19.97 21.55
CA VAL A 34 23.84 21.35 21.05
C VAL A 34 22.74 22.13 21.74
N ARG A 35 23.15 23.06 22.62
CA ARG A 35 22.24 23.85 23.45
C ARG A 35 21.89 25.17 22.79
N GLY A 36 20.61 25.50 22.73
CA GLY A 36 20.11 26.71 22.08
C GLY A 36 19.65 26.48 20.65
N ALA A 37 19.10 27.52 20.01
CA ALA A 37 18.58 27.43 18.65
C ALA A 37 19.73 27.52 17.63
N VAL A 38 19.81 26.56 16.71
CA VAL A 38 20.78 26.56 15.61
C VAL A 38 20.16 27.28 14.42
N GLN A 39 20.69 28.46 14.09
CA GLN A 39 20.25 29.25 12.94
C GLN A 39 21.39 29.34 11.92
N PHE A 40 21.28 28.59 10.83
CA PHE A 40 22.30 28.51 9.78
C PHE A 40 21.60 28.67 8.42
N ARG A 41 21.13 29.87 8.10
CA ARG A 41 20.27 30.11 6.92
C ARG A 41 21.04 30.73 5.77
N GLY A 42 20.83 30.20 4.55
CA GLY A 42 21.41 30.76 3.31
C GLY A 42 22.93 30.65 3.22
N GLU A 43 23.56 29.92 4.14
CA GLU A 43 25.00 29.73 4.21
C GLU A 43 25.44 28.54 3.34
N SER A 44 26.75 28.34 3.18
CA SER A 44 27.30 27.18 2.47
C SER A 44 28.24 26.38 3.37
N VAL A 45 28.09 25.05 3.33
CA VAL A 45 29.00 24.08 3.95
C VAL A 45 29.79 23.41 2.84
N THR A 46 31.08 23.73 2.74
CA THR A 46 31.95 23.34 1.62
C THR A 46 32.59 21.96 1.78
N PHE A 47 32.24 21.24 2.84
CA PHE A 47 32.73 19.91 3.19
C PHE A 47 31.53 19.00 3.52
N PRO A 48 31.68 17.66 3.43
CA PRO A 48 30.66 16.74 3.91
C PRO A 48 30.44 16.93 5.42
N MET A 49 29.19 17.18 5.82
CA MET A 49 28.84 17.38 7.22
C MET A 49 28.26 16.10 7.81
N ARG A 50 28.77 15.69 8.97
CA ARG A 50 28.26 14.55 9.74
C ARG A 50 27.95 14.97 11.17
N ALA A 51 26.69 14.94 11.54
CA ALA A 51 26.23 15.08 12.91
C ALA A 51 25.59 13.76 13.34
N LEU A 52 26.32 12.95 14.08
CA LEU A 52 25.90 11.60 14.43
C LEU A 52 25.48 11.55 15.89
N TYR A 53 24.36 10.89 16.19
CA TYR A 53 23.91 10.66 17.57
C TYR A 53 23.92 11.92 18.46
N THR A 54 23.63 13.07 17.85
CA THR A 54 23.74 14.39 18.47
C THR A 54 22.35 14.90 18.82
N CYS A 55 22.20 15.47 20.01
CA CYS A 55 20.93 16.01 20.47
C CYS A 55 20.91 17.54 20.31
N PHE A 56 19.96 18.04 19.54
CA PHE A 56 19.69 19.47 19.38
C PHE A 56 18.53 19.86 20.30
N GLU A 57 18.81 20.70 21.30
CA GLU A 57 17.81 21.08 22.32
C GLU A 57 16.89 22.22 21.86
N GLY A 58 17.40 23.07 20.96
CA GLY A 58 16.65 24.17 20.36
C GLY A 58 16.10 23.84 18.97
N GLU A 59 15.45 24.83 18.37
CA GLU A 59 15.02 24.76 16.96
C GLU A 59 16.26 24.75 16.06
N VAL A 60 16.19 23.96 14.99
CA VAL A 60 17.28 23.83 14.01
C VAL A 60 16.78 24.31 12.66
N ASP A 61 17.39 25.35 12.12
CA ASP A 61 16.98 25.95 10.85
C ASP A 61 18.16 26.10 9.89
N PHE A 62 18.17 25.23 8.87
CA PHE A 62 19.09 25.23 7.75
C PHE A 62 18.48 25.85 6.49
N THR A 63 17.38 26.60 6.56
CA THR A 63 16.66 27.12 5.39
C THR A 63 17.60 27.82 4.39
N GLY A 64 17.59 27.39 3.14
CA GLY A 64 18.40 27.94 2.05
C GLY A 64 19.88 27.54 2.07
N THR A 65 20.30 26.67 2.99
CA THR A 65 21.70 26.22 3.08
C THR A 65 22.09 25.38 1.87
N LYS A 66 23.34 25.52 1.45
CA LYS A 66 23.97 24.65 0.44
C LYS A 66 25.01 23.77 1.10
N PHE A 67 24.84 22.46 1.03
CA PHE A 67 25.86 21.47 1.36
C PHE A 67 26.56 21.04 0.06
N GLU A 68 27.83 21.44 -0.11
CA GLU A 68 28.63 21.08 -1.29
C GLU A 68 29.11 19.63 -1.24
N GLY A 69 29.04 18.99 -0.07
CA GLY A 69 29.13 17.54 0.11
C GLY A 69 27.77 16.92 0.47
N GLY A 70 27.82 15.74 1.09
CA GLY A 70 26.65 15.15 1.75
C GLY A 70 26.38 15.80 3.11
N ALA A 71 25.18 15.58 3.63
CA ALA A 71 24.82 15.95 4.99
C ALA A 71 24.14 14.75 5.67
N ASP A 72 24.74 14.30 6.77
CA ASP A 72 24.35 13.12 7.51
C ASP A 72 24.01 13.51 8.94
N PHE A 73 22.76 13.31 9.34
CA PHE A 73 22.25 13.56 10.69
C PHE A 73 21.84 12.26 11.40
N SER A 74 22.44 11.12 11.03
CA SER A 74 22.00 9.82 11.52
C SER A 74 22.04 9.71 13.04
N GLY A 75 21.01 9.11 13.64
CA GLY A 75 20.88 8.94 15.08
C GLY A 75 20.60 10.23 15.85
N CYS A 76 20.43 11.38 15.18
CA CYS A 76 20.20 12.64 15.88
C CYS A 76 18.82 12.72 16.52
N THR A 77 18.74 13.46 17.63
CA THR A 77 17.48 13.84 18.26
C THR A 77 17.29 15.35 18.14
N PHE A 78 16.18 15.75 17.53
CA PHE A 78 15.74 17.14 17.49
C PHE A 78 14.61 17.33 18.51
N SER A 79 14.91 18.05 19.60
CA SER A 79 13.93 18.30 20.67
C SER A 79 12.80 19.23 20.23
N LYS A 80 13.05 19.99 19.16
CA LYS A 80 12.15 20.97 18.56
C LYS A 80 12.10 20.80 17.04
N THR A 81 11.30 21.64 16.39
CA THR A 81 11.15 21.68 14.93
C THR A 81 12.52 21.80 14.23
N VAL A 82 12.67 21.06 13.14
CA VAL A 82 13.82 21.11 12.25
C VAL A 82 13.41 21.47 10.81
N ALA A 83 14.13 22.41 10.21
CA ALA A 83 13.83 22.94 8.88
C ALA A 83 15.02 22.85 7.92
N PHE A 84 14.81 22.15 6.81
CA PHE A 84 15.68 22.05 5.63
C PHE A 84 14.99 22.63 4.39
N ARG A 85 14.31 23.77 4.54
CA ARG A 85 13.57 24.39 3.43
C ARG A 85 14.50 24.93 2.36
N ASN A 86 14.24 24.62 1.10
CA ASN A 86 15.04 25.08 -0.03
C ASN A 86 16.55 24.80 0.16
N VAL A 87 16.88 23.74 0.89
CA VAL A 87 18.26 23.29 1.06
C VAL A 87 18.71 22.59 -0.21
N ARG A 88 19.97 22.76 -0.59
CA ARG A 88 20.60 21.99 -1.67
C ARG A 88 21.73 21.14 -1.11
N VAL A 89 21.75 19.86 -1.45
CA VAL A 89 22.77 18.89 -1.04
C VAL A 89 23.33 18.24 -2.31
N VAL A 90 24.63 18.40 -2.53
CA VAL A 90 25.32 17.80 -3.69
C VAL A 90 25.56 16.31 -3.48
N GLY A 91 25.81 15.89 -2.24
CA GLY A 91 25.93 14.48 -1.89
C GLY A 91 24.60 13.85 -1.47
N ASP A 92 24.70 12.81 -0.67
CA ASP A 92 23.55 12.19 -0.02
C ASP A 92 23.03 13.08 1.14
N PHE A 93 21.72 13.04 1.35
CA PHE A 93 21.07 13.64 2.51
C PHE A 93 20.46 12.55 3.38
N ILE A 94 21.02 12.34 4.57
CA ILE A 94 20.74 11.20 5.42
C ILE A 94 20.15 11.67 6.75
N LEU A 95 18.90 11.28 6.99
CA LEU A 95 18.16 11.38 8.24
C LEU A 95 17.81 9.96 8.67
N ASP A 96 18.80 9.13 8.99
CA ASP A 96 18.58 7.73 9.37
C ASP A 96 18.53 7.59 10.89
N ASP A 97 17.52 6.91 11.44
CA ASP A 97 17.33 6.74 12.88
C ASP A 97 17.21 8.08 13.64
N VAL A 98 16.54 9.07 13.02
CA VAL A 98 16.34 10.41 13.61
C VAL A 98 15.07 10.45 14.44
N ASP A 99 15.10 11.12 15.59
CA ASP A 99 13.91 11.41 16.39
C ASP A 99 13.63 12.91 16.38
N VAL A 100 12.46 13.32 15.90
CA VAL A 100 11.96 14.69 16.01
C VAL A 100 10.83 14.72 17.03
N LEU A 101 11.16 15.18 18.24
CA LEU A 101 10.29 15.08 19.42
C LEU A 101 9.26 16.20 19.50
N ASP A 102 9.42 17.27 18.73
CA ASP A 102 8.61 18.48 18.89
C ASP A 102 7.12 18.23 18.78
N MET A 103 6.46 18.27 19.94
CA MET A 103 5.08 18.71 20.06
C MET A 103 5.08 19.90 21.02
N PRO A 104 4.96 21.14 20.52
CA PRO A 104 4.73 22.27 21.39
C PRO A 104 3.31 22.16 21.96
N SER A 105 3.17 21.50 23.11
CA SER A 105 1.98 21.63 23.94
C SER A 105 2.06 22.95 24.69
N LEU A 106 1.82 24.06 23.99
CA LEU A 106 1.42 25.28 24.67
C LEU A 106 0.03 24.98 25.27
N TRP A 107 -0.01 24.73 26.59
CA TRP A 107 -1.24 24.58 27.38
C TRP A 107 -2.06 23.30 27.14
N GLY A 108 -1.42 22.20 26.73
CA GLY A 108 -2.11 20.92 26.51
C GLY A 108 -3.03 20.90 25.29
N LYS A 109 -3.06 21.97 24.48
CA LYS A 109 -3.70 21.97 23.16
C LYS A 109 -2.65 21.71 22.10
N ARG A 110 -2.83 20.61 21.38
CA ARG A 110 -2.08 20.31 20.16
C ARG A 110 -2.35 21.43 19.15
N LEU A 111 -1.30 22.09 18.66
CA LEU A 111 -1.46 22.99 17.53
C LEU A 111 -1.73 22.12 16.29
N PRO A 112 -2.87 22.28 15.62
CA PRO A 112 -3.27 21.43 14.50
C PRO A 112 -2.33 21.54 13.28
N ASP A 113 -1.41 22.52 13.24
CA ASP A 113 -0.49 22.72 12.12
C ASP A 113 1.00 22.63 12.51
N ALA A 114 1.33 21.94 13.61
CA ALA A 114 2.71 21.80 14.06
C ALA A 114 3.54 20.95 13.07
N VAL A 115 4.31 21.62 12.22
CA VAL A 115 5.28 21.01 11.32
C VAL A 115 6.55 20.68 12.11
N SER A 116 6.83 19.40 12.33
CA SER A 116 8.01 18.98 13.08
C SER A 116 9.24 18.85 12.18
N LEU A 117 9.08 18.34 10.95
CA LEU A 117 10.15 18.18 9.96
C LEU A 117 9.77 18.84 8.64
N ASN A 118 10.49 19.90 8.27
CA ASN A 118 10.21 20.67 7.06
C ASN A 118 11.32 20.54 6.02
N LEU A 119 11.08 19.72 5.00
CA LEU A 119 11.92 19.41 3.84
C LEU A 119 11.41 20.09 2.55
N ASN A 120 10.52 21.07 2.65
CA ASN A 120 9.93 21.70 1.46
C ASN A 120 10.99 22.31 0.55
N GLY A 121 10.97 21.94 -0.73
CA GLY A 121 11.92 22.40 -1.73
C GLY A 121 13.36 21.88 -1.53
N LEU A 122 13.58 20.89 -0.67
CA LEU A 122 14.88 20.22 -0.53
C LEU A 122 15.30 19.63 -1.89
N GLN A 123 16.55 19.86 -2.27
CA GLN A 123 17.18 19.35 -3.49
C GLN A 123 18.38 18.48 -3.10
N VAL A 124 18.41 17.23 -3.56
CA VAL A 124 19.46 16.26 -3.26
C VAL A 124 19.94 15.66 -4.58
N GLU A 125 21.22 15.88 -4.92
CA GLU A 125 21.84 15.29 -6.12
C GLU A 125 22.24 13.82 -5.89
N GLY A 126 22.47 13.45 -4.62
CA GLY A 126 22.64 12.06 -4.19
C GLY A 126 21.32 11.35 -3.86
N ASN A 127 21.39 10.46 -2.89
CA ASN A 127 20.26 9.74 -2.31
C ASN A 127 19.66 10.51 -1.14
N PHE A 128 18.34 10.39 -0.99
CA PHE A 128 17.61 10.89 0.17
C PHE A 128 17.21 9.72 1.06
N VAL A 129 17.59 9.77 2.33
CA VAL A 129 17.28 8.71 3.31
C VAL A 129 16.58 9.32 4.52
N LEU A 130 15.37 8.83 4.81
CA LEU A 130 14.57 9.13 6.00
C LEU A 130 14.16 7.81 6.68
N ASP A 131 15.14 6.93 6.82
CA ASP A 131 14.93 5.60 7.38
C ASP A 131 14.91 5.66 8.91
N ARG A 132 14.21 4.71 9.54
CA ARG A 132 14.08 4.51 10.99
C ARG A 132 13.74 5.79 11.76
N THR A 133 13.14 6.78 11.10
CA THR A 133 12.90 8.09 11.69
C THR A 133 11.57 8.11 12.43
N THR A 134 11.56 8.64 13.64
CA THR A 134 10.35 8.96 14.40
C THR A 134 10.07 10.46 14.30
N VAL A 135 8.88 10.83 13.86
CA VAL A 135 8.45 12.24 13.83
C VAL A 135 7.18 12.40 14.64
N HIS A 136 7.24 13.16 15.74
CA HIS A 136 6.08 13.52 16.55
C HIS A 136 5.36 14.75 15.99
N GLY A 137 4.93 14.66 14.74
CA GLY A 137 4.10 15.66 14.08
C GLY A 137 4.06 15.45 12.58
N THR A 138 4.04 16.54 11.82
CA THR A 138 3.94 16.48 10.36
C THR A 138 5.30 16.54 9.67
N VAL A 139 5.47 15.74 8.63
CA VAL A 139 6.58 15.81 7.67
C VAL A 139 6.11 16.50 6.39
N LEU A 140 6.72 17.66 6.09
CA LEU A 140 6.46 18.40 4.85
C LEU A 140 7.65 18.28 3.90
N ALA A 141 7.46 17.64 2.76
CA ALA A 141 8.46 17.46 1.70
C ALA A 141 7.89 17.87 0.33
N LYS A 142 7.11 18.95 0.31
CA LYS A 142 6.53 19.51 -0.92
C LYS A 142 7.64 19.98 -1.85
N GLY A 143 7.58 19.56 -3.10
CA GLY A 143 8.59 19.92 -4.10
C GLY A 143 9.99 19.36 -3.80
N LEU A 144 10.11 18.31 -2.99
CA LEU A 144 11.35 17.56 -2.80
C LEU A 144 11.89 17.09 -4.16
N GLN A 145 13.19 17.28 -4.40
CA GLN A 145 13.87 16.84 -5.62
C GLN A 145 15.03 15.95 -5.23
N VAL A 146 15.05 14.71 -5.73
CA VAL A 146 16.11 13.74 -5.50
C VAL A 146 16.54 13.21 -6.85
N GLU A 147 17.80 13.40 -7.23
CA GLU A 147 18.29 12.96 -8.55
C GLU A 147 18.51 11.44 -8.59
N GLN A 148 18.80 10.81 -7.44
CA GLN A 148 18.93 9.36 -7.29
C GLN A 148 17.71 8.77 -6.55
N ASN A 149 17.95 7.89 -5.59
CA ASN A 149 16.91 7.14 -4.89
C ASN A 149 16.43 7.88 -3.64
N ALA A 150 15.15 7.71 -3.32
CA ALA A 150 14.57 8.18 -2.08
C ALA A 150 14.07 6.99 -1.24
N SER A 151 14.41 7.00 0.05
CA SER A 151 14.06 5.95 1.00
C SER A 151 13.41 6.57 2.24
N ILE A 152 12.23 6.06 2.60
CA ILE A 152 11.49 6.38 3.82
C ILE A 152 11.07 5.04 4.42
N ARG A 153 11.99 4.37 5.13
CA ARG A 153 11.76 3.01 5.63
C ARG A 153 11.73 2.89 7.14
N GLY A 154 10.86 2.04 7.66
CA GLY A 154 10.70 1.81 9.11
C GLY A 154 10.44 3.08 9.91
N CYS A 155 9.78 4.06 9.31
CA CYS A 155 9.51 5.34 9.95
C CYS A 155 8.23 5.29 10.78
N GLU A 156 8.16 6.06 11.86
CA GLU A 156 6.93 6.26 12.63
C GLU A 156 6.57 7.75 12.64
N ILE A 157 5.45 8.10 12.00
CA ILE A 157 5.02 9.49 11.84
C ILE A 157 3.69 9.67 12.58
N ASN A 158 3.76 10.49 13.63
CA ASN A 158 2.73 10.67 14.64
C ASN A 158 2.07 12.04 14.53
N SER A 159 1.16 12.19 13.57
CA SER A 159 0.41 13.43 13.39
C SER A 159 -0.42 13.78 14.64
N PRO A 160 -0.44 15.06 15.09
CA PRO A 160 -1.27 15.50 16.21
C PRO A 160 -2.77 15.34 15.96
N ASP A 161 -3.20 15.46 14.70
CA ASP A 161 -4.60 15.37 14.27
C ASP A 161 -4.74 14.49 13.01
N PRO A 162 -4.65 13.15 13.15
CA PRO A 162 -4.61 12.23 12.02
C PRO A 162 -5.89 12.23 11.16
N LYS A 163 -6.96 12.93 11.56
CA LYS A 163 -8.21 13.00 10.80
C LYS A 163 -8.33 14.22 9.89
N ASN A 164 -7.53 15.27 10.14
CA ASN A 164 -7.71 16.56 9.49
C ASN A 164 -6.43 17.10 8.81
N ILE A 165 -5.28 16.46 9.03
CA ILE A 165 -4.03 16.88 8.42
C ILE A 165 -3.27 15.70 7.80
N ASN A 166 -2.60 15.99 6.69
CA ASN A 166 -1.61 15.10 6.11
C ASN A 166 -0.45 14.96 7.09
N ALA A 167 -0.22 13.74 7.57
CA ALA A 167 0.95 13.40 8.37
C ALA A 167 2.24 13.49 7.54
N VAL A 168 2.16 13.12 6.25
CA VAL A 168 3.25 13.20 5.28
C VAL A 168 2.77 13.90 4.02
N THR A 169 3.53 14.88 3.54
CA THR A 169 3.25 15.52 2.26
C THR A 169 4.46 15.49 1.34
N LEU A 170 4.33 14.82 0.19
CA LEU A 170 5.31 14.69 -0.89
C LEU A 170 4.81 15.36 -2.18
N ASP A 171 3.88 16.32 -2.07
CA ASP A 171 3.25 16.92 -3.24
C ASP A 171 4.28 17.57 -4.17
N ASN A 172 4.18 17.29 -5.46
CA ASN A 172 5.08 17.75 -6.51
C ASN A 172 6.54 17.30 -6.33
N ALA A 173 6.81 16.27 -5.53
CA ALA A 173 8.13 15.69 -5.40
C ALA A 173 8.60 15.03 -6.71
N ARG A 174 9.91 15.02 -6.95
CA ARG A 174 10.56 14.43 -8.12
C ARG A 174 11.70 13.53 -7.67
N ILE A 175 11.65 12.26 -8.04
CA ILE A 175 12.65 11.26 -7.69
C ILE A 175 13.18 10.63 -8.98
N GLY A 176 14.49 10.77 -9.20
CA GLY A 176 15.18 10.34 -10.42
C GLY A 176 15.50 8.85 -10.48
N GLY A 177 15.50 8.17 -9.33
CA GLY A 177 15.64 6.72 -9.18
C GLY A 177 14.42 6.06 -8.55
N ASP A 178 14.66 5.03 -7.74
CA ASP A 178 13.63 4.29 -7.03
C ASP A 178 13.10 5.05 -5.81
N PHE A 179 11.83 4.81 -5.46
CA PHE A 179 11.21 5.33 -4.25
C PHE A 179 10.74 4.19 -3.34
N ASN A 180 11.32 4.09 -2.15
CA ASN A 180 10.99 3.06 -1.16
C ASN A 180 10.27 3.67 0.04
N PHE A 181 8.98 3.39 0.20
CA PHE A 181 8.20 3.76 1.38
C PHE A 181 7.70 2.49 2.08
N SER A 182 8.61 1.81 2.76
CA SER A 182 8.43 0.40 3.17
C SER A 182 8.88 0.17 4.61
N CYS A 183 8.62 -0.97 5.22
CA CYS A 183 9.27 -1.34 6.46
C CYS A 183 10.79 -1.38 6.30
N TRP A 184 11.49 -1.22 7.43
CA TRP A 184 12.93 -1.38 7.45
C TRP A 184 13.29 -2.75 8.01
N ALA A 185 14.24 -3.40 7.35
CA ALA A 185 14.90 -4.60 7.83
C ALA A 185 16.40 -4.50 7.52
N GLN A 186 17.23 -4.96 8.45
CA GLN A 186 18.69 -4.90 8.32
C GLN A 186 19.16 -5.64 7.05
N HIS A 187 20.06 -5.04 6.27
CA HIS A 187 20.58 -5.65 5.03
C HIS A 187 21.15 -7.06 5.27
N GLY A 188 20.80 -8.00 4.38
CA GLY A 188 21.08 -9.44 4.52
C GLY A 188 19.96 -10.24 5.20
N SER A 189 18.92 -9.57 5.74
CA SER A 189 17.84 -10.20 6.51
C SER A 189 16.51 -10.38 5.78
N TYR A 190 16.49 -10.37 4.44
CA TYR A 190 15.38 -11.01 3.73
C TYR A 190 15.18 -12.46 4.25
N TYR A 191 16.23 -13.08 4.85
CA TYR A 191 16.21 -14.44 5.45
C TYR A 191 17.19 -14.61 6.65
N GLY A 192 17.38 -13.60 7.51
CA GLY A 192 18.41 -13.61 8.57
C GLY A 192 17.89 -13.79 10.00
N LYS A 193 18.42 -14.79 10.74
CA LYS A 193 18.05 -15.25 12.10
C LYS A 193 17.77 -14.15 13.13
N ASP A 194 18.49 -13.03 13.10
CA ASP A 194 18.50 -12.05 14.20
C ASP A 194 18.27 -10.60 13.72
N GLY A 195 17.82 -10.40 12.48
CA GLY A 195 17.69 -9.07 11.90
C GLY A 195 16.63 -8.21 12.62
N ALA A 196 17.03 -7.03 13.09
CA ALA A 196 16.08 -6.04 13.60
C ALA A 196 15.08 -5.65 12.50
N TYR A 197 13.81 -5.61 12.88
CA TYR A 197 12.68 -5.25 12.04
C TYR A 197 11.99 -4.02 12.61
N ARG A 198 11.63 -3.07 11.74
CA ARG A 198 10.86 -1.88 12.14
C ARG A 198 9.74 -1.64 11.14
N GLU A 199 8.51 -1.63 11.66
CA GLU A 199 7.31 -1.28 10.91
C GLU A 199 7.40 0.16 10.42
N SER A 200 6.80 0.42 9.25
CA SER A 200 6.49 1.79 8.82
C SER A 200 5.05 2.12 9.14
N LEU A 201 4.84 3.15 9.95
CA LEU A 201 3.53 3.56 10.42
C LEU A 201 3.35 5.06 10.26
N VAL A 202 2.30 5.45 9.54
CA VAL A 202 1.84 6.83 9.40
C VAL A 202 0.49 6.96 10.06
N ARG A 203 0.43 7.69 11.17
CA ARG A 203 -0.82 8.03 11.85
C ARG A 203 -1.36 9.32 11.23
N GLY A 204 -2.19 9.18 10.20
CA GLY A 204 -2.82 10.26 9.44
C GLY A 204 -2.68 10.06 7.94
N ASP A 205 -3.00 11.09 7.15
CA ASP A 205 -3.00 10.97 5.69
C ASP A 205 -1.59 11.10 5.08
N VAL A 206 -1.38 10.42 3.96
CA VAL A 206 -0.21 10.57 3.09
C VAL A 206 -0.67 11.22 1.78
N SER A 207 -0.18 12.42 1.50
CA SER A 207 -0.40 13.10 0.22
C SER A 207 0.88 13.09 -0.60
N ALA A 208 0.85 12.46 -1.77
CA ALA A 208 1.90 12.44 -2.78
C ALA A 208 1.33 12.96 -4.11
N THR A 209 0.59 14.07 -4.06
CA THR A 209 -0.11 14.60 -5.23
C THR A 209 0.89 15.12 -6.27
N ASN A 210 0.72 14.75 -7.54
CA ASN A 210 1.64 15.07 -8.64
C ASN A 210 3.09 14.64 -8.39
N ILE A 211 3.32 13.57 -7.61
CA ILE A 211 4.67 13.03 -7.47
C ILE A 211 5.13 12.45 -8.82
N ARG A 212 6.41 12.61 -9.14
CA ARG A 212 7.05 11.96 -10.28
C ARG A 212 8.18 11.06 -9.79
N VAL A 213 8.13 9.78 -10.14
CA VAL A 213 9.19 8.81 -9.86
C VAL A 213 9.60 8.13 -11.15
N LYS A 214 10.89 8.19 -11.50
CA LYS A 214 11.41 7.52 -12.70
C LYS A 214 11.61 6.02 -12.49
N GLY A 215 12.10 5.65 -11.31
CA GLY A 215 12.30 4.26 -10.92
C GLY A 215 11.05 3.58 -10.40
N THR A 216 11.26 2.43 -9.77
CA THR A 216 10.21 1.60 -9.16
C THR A 216 9.75 2.21 -7.84
N VAL A 217 8.45 2.15 -7.58
CA VAL A 217 7.88 2.55 -6.29
C VAL A 217 7.54 1.32 -5.48
N ASN A 218 8.16 1.17 -4.31
CA ASN A 218 7.92 0.06 -3.39
C ASN A 218 7.25 0.57 -2.10
N ILE A 219 6.03 0.09 -1.86
CA ILE A 219 5.26 0.34 -0.63
C ILE A 219 5.02 -1.01 0.06
N ILE A 220 5.98 -1.41 0.88
CA ILE A 220 6.03 -2.78 1.43
C ILE A 220 5.90 -2.74 2.96
N GLY A 221 4.87 -3.39 3.50
CA GLY A 221 4.52 -3.40 4.92
C GLY A 221 4.14 -2.05 5.55
N LEU A 222 3.84 -1.04 4.73
CA LEU A 222 3.47 0.29 5.22
C LEU A 222 2.03 0.31 5.78
N GLN A 223 1.85 0.84 6.99
CA GLN A 223 0.54 1.09 7.58
C GLN A 223 0.22 2.59 7.56
N VAL A 224 -0.89 2.97 6.93
CA VAL A 224 -1.43 4.34 6.90
C VAL A 224 -2.79 4.34 7.57
N LEU A 225 -2.94 5.06 8.69
CA LEU A 225 -4.19 5.14 9.45
C LEU A 225 -5.19 6.20 8.92
N GLY A 226 -4.95 6.68 7.70
CA GLY A 226 -5.77 7.64 6.98
C GLY A 226 -5.79 7.31 5.48
N ASP A 227 -5.92 8.33 4.65
CA ASP A 227 -5.89 8.22 3.19
C ASP A 227 -4.45 8.17 2.66
N PHE A 228 -4.24 7.46 1.55
CA PHE A 228 -3.02 7.52 0.75
C PHE A 228 -3.39 8.01 -0.66
N SER A 229 -2.98 9.24 -1.00
CA SER A 229 -3.24 9.84 -2.31
C SER A 229 -1.99 10.00 -3.16
N CYS A 230 -2.03 9.44 -4.37
CA CYS A 230 -1.08 9.62 -5.48
C CYS A 230 -1.76 10.33 -6.66
N TRP A 231 -2.73 11.22 -6.41
CA TRP A 231 -3.48 11.88 -7.48
C TRP A 231 -2.56 12.60 -8.49
N GLY A 232 -2.84 12.45 -9.79
CA GLY A 232 -2.11 13.15 -10.85
C GLY A 232 -0.63 12.77 -10.99
N SER A 233 -0.22 11.66 -10.37
CA SER A 233 1.19 11.27 -10.27
C SER A 233 1.68 10.53 -11.51
N VAL A 234 2.99 10.61 -11.76
CA VAL A 234 3.63 9.94 -12.91
C VAL A 234 4.70 8.98 -12.40
N PHE A 235 4.52 7.70 -12.72
CA PHE A 235 5.44 6.64 -12.41
C PHE A 235 5.98 6.07 -13.73
N GLU A 236 7.27 6.22 -13.99
CA GLU A 236 7.88 5.75 -15.25
C GLU A 236 8.21 4.24 -15.22
N SER A 237 8.04 3.60 -14.06
CA SER A 237 8.19 2.16 -13.85
C SER A 237 6.93 1.55 -13.21
N THR A 238 7.10 0.46 -12.46
CA THR A 238 6.07 -0.26 -11.73
C THR A 238 5.86 0.33 -10.33
N VAL A 239 4.60 0.34 -9.89
CA VAL A 239 4.21 0.62 -8.50
C VAL A 239 3.86 -0.72 -7.84
N PHE A 240 4.53 -1.03 -6.74
CA PHE A 240 4.39 -2.27 -6.01
C PHE A 240 3.93 -2.00 -4.57
N MET A 241 2.80 -2.59 -4.19
CA MET A 241 2.29 -2.59 -2.83
C MET A 241 2.13 -4.03 -2.36
N ALA A 242 2.81 -4.41 -1.28
CA ALA A 242 2.80 -5.79 -0.78
C ALA A 242 3.09 -5.87 0.71
N PRO A 243 2.74 -6.97 1.41
CA PRO A 243 3.21 -7.18 2.77
C PRO A 243 4.73 -7.30 2.81
N PHE A 244 5.32 -6.87 3.91
CA PHE A 244 6.66 -7.27 4.28
C PHE A 244 6.59 -8.65 4.94
N MET A 245 7.45 -9.58 4.52
CA MET A 245 7.57 -10.89 5.16
C MET A 245 9.02 -11.19 5.49
N LYS A 246 9.22 -11.64 6.73
CA LYS A 246 10.49 -12.17 7.21
C LYS A 246 10.25 -13.59 7.70
N HIS A 247 10.82 -14.57 7.03
CA HIS A 247 10.87 -15.93 7.58
C HIS A 247 11.89 -15.97 8.71
N ALA A 248 11.47 -16.44 9.89
CA ALA A 248 12.40 -16.88 10.90
C ALA A 248 12.70 -18.38 10.73
N ASP A 249 13.90 -18.78 11.09
CA ASP A 249 14.38 -20.16 10.96
C ASP A 249 13.67 -21.14 11.92
N ASP A 250 12.91 -20.63 12.89
CA ASP A 250 12.03 -21.42 13.76
C ASP A 250 10.68 -21.75 13.10
N GLY A 251 10.46 -21.30 11.86
CA GLY A 251 9.23 -21.50 11.11
C GLY A 251 8.15 -20.46 11.42
N ILE A 252 8.42 -19.43 12.23
CA ILE A 252 7.49 -18.34 12.51
C ILE A 252 7.81 -17.16 11.58
N SER A 253 7.00 -16.95 10.56
CA SER A 253 7.14 -15.77 9.72
C SER A 253 6.58 -14.54 10.42
N VAL A 254 7.36 -13.45 10.43
CA VAL A 254 6.84 -12.12 10.75
C VAL A 254 6.26 -11.53 9.48
N VAL A 255 4.95 -11.32 9.47
CA VAL A 255 4.26 -10.61 8.40
C VAL A 255 3.88 -9.23 8.89
N ALA A 256 4.26 -8.21 8.14
CA ALA A 256 3.67 -6.89 8.29
C ALA A 256 2.92 -6.53 7.04
N HIS A 257 1.60 -6.47 7.16
CA HIS A 257 0.72 -6.15 6.05
C HIS A 257 0.86 -4.68 5.66
N THR A 258 0.82 -4.43 4.35
CA THR A 258 0.54 -3.08 3.86
C THR A 258 -0.95 -2.81 4.06
N ALA A 259 -1.27 -1.72 4.75
CA ALA A 259 -2.64 -1.37 5.08
C ALA A 259 -2.89 0.13 4.96
N VAL A 260 -4.04 0.50 4.39
CA VAL A 260 -4.56 1.87 4.34
C VAL A 260 -5.96 1.86 4.94
N SER A 261 -6.15 2.54 6.08
CA SER A 261 -7.46 2.58 6.76
C SER A 261 -8.47 3.48 6.04
N GLY A 262 -8.01 4.39 5.19
CA GLY A 262 -8.83 5.25 4.36
C GLY A 262 -8.87 4.81 2.90
N THR A 263 -8.89 5.79 2.02
CA THR A 263 -8.90 5.66 0.56
C THR A 263 -7.47 5.54 0.03
N LEU A 264 -7.25 4.60 -0.88
CA LEU A 264 -6.04 4.52 -1.70
C LEU A 264 -6.36 5.08 -3.09
N ASN A 265 -5.77 6.23 -3.42
CA ASN A 265 -6.17 7.02 -4.58
C ASN A 265 -5.04 7.16 -5.62
N PHE A 266 -5.23 6.56 -6.80
CA PHE A 266 -4.37 6.72 -7.98
C PHE A 266 -5.10 7.45 -9.12
N ALA A 267 -6.11 8.25 -8.81
CA ALA A 267 -6.85 8.96 -9.83
C ALA A 267 -5.96 9.93 -10.62
N ALA A 268 -6.17 9.98 -11.93
CA ALA A 268 -5.37 10.73 -12.91
C ALA A 268 -3.87 10.38 -12.92
N ALA A 269 -3.46 9.26 -12.30
CA ALA A 269 -2.07 8.82 -12.35
C ALA A 269 -1.74 8.17 -13.70
N LYS A 270 -0.46 8.23 -14.07
CA LYS A 270 0.10 7.52 -15.21
C LYS A 270 1.22 6.59 -14.73
N ILE A 271 1.08 5.30 -14.95
CA ILE A 271 2.04 4.27 -14.59
C ILE A 271 2.51 3.60 -15.89
N SER A 272 3.76 3.84 -16.28
CA SER A 272 4.28 3.27 -17.54
C SER A 272 4.52 1.76 -17.43
N GLY A 273 4.83 1.27 -16.24
CA GLY A 273 4.89 -0.16 -15.92
C GLY A 273 3.54 -0.70 -15.45
N HIS A 274 3.56 -1.48 -14.37
CA HIS A 274 2.35 -2.12 -13.81
C HIS A 274 1.95 -1.49 -12.47
N LEU A 275 0.67 -1.59 -12.12
CA LEU A 275 0.17 -1.35 -10.77
C LEU A 275 -0.08 -2.70 -10.10
N LYS A 276 0.75 -3.06 -9.13
CA LYS A 276 0.62 -4.33 -8.39
C LYS A 276 0.30 -4.04 -6.93
N ILE A 277 -0.86 -4.49 -6.48
CA ILE A 277 -1.35 -4.37 -5.11
C ILE A 277 -1.67 -5.80 -4.64
N GLU A 278 -0.75 -6.37 -3.89
CA GLU A 278 -0.75 -7.79 -3.53
C GLU A 278 -0.89 -7.90 -2.01
N SER A 279 -1.81 -8.75 -1.53
CA SER A 279 -2.02 -9.01 -0.10
C SER A 279 -2.07 -7.75 0.77
N THR A 280 -2.64 -6.69 0.20
CA THR A 280 -2.73 -5.36 0.79
C THR A 280 -4.17 -5.10 1.19
N ARG A 281 -4.35 -4.44 2.34
CA ARG A 281 -5.67 -4.08 2.85
C ARG A 281 -5.94 -2.59 2.66
N VAL A 282 -7.05 -2.25 2.03
CA VAL A 282 -7.57 -0.89 1.94
C VAL A 282 -8.97 -0.91 2.54
N ASP A 283 -9.16 -0.37 3.73
CA ASP A 283 -10.49 -0.39 4.37
C ASP A 283 -11.49 0.48 3.60
N GLY A 284 -11.03 1.60 3.01
CA GLY A 284 -11.84 2.48 2.16
C GLY A 284 -11.85 2.05 0.69
N LEU A 285 -11.88 3.05 -0.19
CA LEU A 285 -11.96 2.85 -1.64
C LEU A 285 -10.57 2.75 -2.27
N LEU A 286 -10.37 1.82 -3.20
CA LEU A 286 -9.30 1.90 -4.19
C LEU A 286 -9.81 2.66 -5.42
N SER A 287 -9.36 3.90 -5.58
CA SER A 287 -9.83 4.82 -6.62
C SER A 287 -8.83 4.93 -7.77
N LEU A 288 -9.23 4.46 -8.95
CA LEU A 288 -8.44 4.42 -10.19
C LEU A 288 -9.10 5.24 -11.32
N LEU A 289 -9.73 6.37 -10.97
CA LEU A 289 -10.38 7.27 -11.92
C LEU A 289 -9.36 7.87 -12.91
N SER A 290 -9.58 7.71 -14.21
CA SER A 290 -8.72 8.21 -15.28
C SER A 290 -7.25 7.76 -15.16
N LEU A 291 -7.02 6.58 -14.58
CA LEU A 291 -5.70 5.96 -14.51
C LEU A 291 -5.25 5.51 -15.90
N GLU A 292 -3.98 5.73 -16.24
CA GLU A 292 -3.29 5.05 -17.34
C GLU A 292 -2.26 4.07 -16.75
N SER A 293 -2.33 2.79 -17.09
CA SER A 293 -1.37 1.79 -16.59
C SER A 293 -1.13 0.65 -17.60
N GLY A 294 -0.02 -0.07 -17.45
CA GLY A 294 0.20 -1.36 -18.10
C GLY A 294 -0.79 -2.41 -17.60
N THR A 295 -0.35 -3.28 -16.69
CA THR A 295 -1.22 -4.31 -16.07
C THR A 295 -1.61 -3.85 -14.67
N ILE A 296 -2.84 -4.09 -14.28
CA ILE A 296 -3.27 -4.01 -12.88
C ILE A 296 -3.31 -5.43 -12.31
N ALA A 297 -2.64 -5.66 -11.18
CA ALA A 297 -2.73 -6.91 -10.44
C ALA A 297 -3.16 -6.62 -8.99
N LEU A 298 -4.37 -7.06 -8.63
CA LEU A 298 -4.95 -7.01 -7.29
C LEU A 298 -5.10 -8.44 -6.77
N GLY A 299 -4.11 -8.94 -6.04
CA GLY A 299 -4.05 -10.39 -5.80
C GLY A 299 -3.34 -10.78 -4.51
N ILE A 300 -2.87 -12.02 -4.47
CA ILE A 300 -2.07 -12.53 -3.36
C ILE A 300 -0.59 -12.38 -3.71
N PHE A 301 0.20 -11.97 -2.73
CA PHE A 301 1.64 -11.94 -2.84
C PHE A 301 2.17 -13.37 -2.97
N GLU A 302 2.78 -13.66 -4.12
CA GLU A 302 3.04 -15.04 -4.55
C GLU A 302 4.17 -15.76 -3.77
N TYR A 303 4.88 -15.07 -2.88
CA TYR A 303 6.13 -15.57 -2.32
C TYR A 303 6.39 -15.12 -0.88
N PRO A 304 6.97 -15.93 0.03
CA PRO A 304 7.24 -17.35 -0.05
C PRO A 304 6.13 -18.23 0.55
N SER A 305 5.14 -17.65 1.24
CA SER A 305 3.99 -18.37 1.79
C SER A 305 2.70 -17.56 1.61
N PRO A 306 1.94 -17.81 0.52
CA PRO A 306 0.66 -17.15 0.28
C PRO A 306 -0.36 -17.26 1.44
N ALA A 307 -0.22 -18.31 2.27
CA ALA A 307 -1.07 -18.55 3.44
C ALA A 307 -0.95 -17.47 4.51
N GLU A 308 0.23 -16.87 4.62
CA GLU A 308 0.53 -15.87 5.64
C GLU A 308 0.22 -14.46 5.13
N ALA A 309 0.39 -14.22 3.83
CA ALA A 309 0.12 -12.93 3.22
C ALA A 309 -1.39 -12.61 3.16
N GLY A 310 -2.21 -13.62 2.90
CA GLY A 310 -3.67 -13.47 2.77
C GLY A 310 -4.12 -12.77 1.48
N PRO A 311 -5.43 -12.62 1.26
CA PRO A 311 -5.98 -11.95 0.08
C PRO A 311 -5.71 -10.44 0.07
N CYS A 312 -5.83 -9.83 -1.11
CA CYS A 312 -6.03 -8.38 -1.21
C CYS A 312 -7.45 -8.04 -0.76
N ILE A 313 -7.61 -7.12 0.19
CA ILE A 313 -8.91 -6.77 0.79
C ILE A 313 -9.18 -5.29 0.54
N LEU A 314 -10.30 -4.96 -0.08
CA LEU A 314 -10.72 -3.58 -0.38
C LEU A 314 -12.11 -3.29 0.22
N GLY A 315 -12.35 -2.07 0.67
CA GLY A 315 -13.71 -1.60 0.98
C GLY A 315 -14.56 -1.44 -0.29
N GLY A 316 -13.93 -0.97 -1.36
CA GLY A 316 -14.49 -0.89 -2.70
C GLY A 316 -13.41 -0.67 -3.75
N LEU A 317 -13.75 -0.88 -5.03
CA LEU A 317 -12.87 -0.67 -6.17
C LEU A 317 -13.59 0.13 -7.25
N THR A 318 -13.01 1.26 -7.66
CA THR A 318 -13.50 2.04 -8.80
C THR A 318 -12.43 2.16 -9.88
N LEU A 319 -12.79 1.82 -11.11
CA LEU A 319 -11.98 1.96 -12.31
C LEU A 319 -12.81 2.71 -13.35
N ILE A 320 -12.77 4.05 -13.31
CA ILE A 320 -13.63 4.90 -14.14
C ILE A 320 -12.78 5.61 -15.19
N ASN A 321 -13.13 5.55 -16.47
CA ASN A 321 -12.40 6.18 -17.57
C ASN A 321 -10.91 5.82 -17.61
N ALA A 322 -10.53 4.66 -17.07
CA ALA A 322 -9.15 4.20 -17.04
C ALA A 322 -8.74 3.60 -18.38
N ARG A 323 -7.46 3.70 -18.72
CA ARG A 323 -6.84 3.07 -19.88
C ARG A 323 -5.78 2.07 -19.43
N ILE A 324 -6.03 0.79 -19.65
CA ILE A 324 -5.16 -0.30 -19.21
C ILE A 324 -4.60 -1.02 -20.44
N HIS A 325 -3.29 -0.96 -20.62
CA HIS A 325 -2.62 -1.51 -21.81
C HIS A 325 -2.39 -3.03 -21.74
N GLY A 326 -2.54 -3.63 -20.57
CA GLY A 326 -2.49 -5.08 -20.36
C GLY A 326 -3.73 -5.58 -19.63
N ASP A 327 -3.52 -6.60 -18.81
CA ASP A 327 -4.63 -7.23 -18.08
C ASP A 327 -5.02 -6.48 -16.81
N VAL A 328 -6.24 -6.75 -16.35
CA VAL A 328 -6.72 -6.46 -15.00
C VAL A 328 -6.92 -7.79 -14.29
N ARG A 329 -5.98 -8.15 -13.42
CA ARG A 329 -5.95 -9.41 -12.68
C ARG A 329 -6.43 -9.17 -11.26
N MET A 330 -7.46 -9.87 -10.83
CA MET A 330 -8.05 -9.78 -9.50
C MET A 330 -8.20 -11.15 -8.80
N PRO A 331 -7.19 -12.05 -8.86
CA PRO A 331 -7.33 -13.36 -8.25
C PRO A 331 -7.45 -13.24 -6.73
N LEU A 332 -8.48 -13.85 -6.15
CA LEU A 332 -8.71 -13.84 -4.69
C LEU A 332 -8.88 -12.45 -4.08
N LEU A 333 -9.32 -11.48 -4.90
CA LEU A 333 -9.72 -10.17 -4.41
C LEU A 333 -10.93 -10.30 -3.50
N VAL A 334 -10.89 -9.70 -2.33
CA VAL A 334 -12.04 -9.55 -1.43
C VAL A 334 -12.45 -8.09 -1.41
N VAL A 335 -13.69 -7.82 -1.80
CA VAL A 335 -14.30 -6.49 -1.68
C VAL A 335 -15.43 -6.56 -0.68
N THR A 336 -15.28 -5.88 0.47
CA THR A 336 -16.24 -6.03 1.58
C THR A 336 -17.54 -5.27 1.34
N GLY A 337 -17.48 -4.11 0.68
CA GLY A 337 -18.62 -3.23 0.48
C GLY A 337 -19.11 -2.52 1.75
N GLU A 338 -18.45 -2.70 2.90
CA GLU A 338 -18.91 -2.21 4.21
C GLU A 338 -18.89 -0.69 4.34
N ASN A 339 -18.01 -0.02 3.59
CA ASN A 339 -17.84 1.44 3.64
C ASN A 339 -18.59 2.21 2.53
N HIS A 340 -19.41 1.53 1.75
CA HIS A 340 -20.22 2.14 0.71
C HIS A 340 -21.69 2.25 1.10
N THR A 341 -22.38 3.25 0.55
CA THR A 341 -23.83 3.41 0.74
C THR A 341 -24.54 2.13 0.30
N LYS A 342 -25.55 1.68 1.07
CA LYS A 342 -26.33 0.49 0.73
C LYS A 342 -26.80 0.56 -0.73
N GLY A 343 -26.35 -0.39 -1.56
CA GLY A 343 -26.70 -0.48 -2.98
C GLY A 343 -25.65 0.08 -3.94
N ALA A 344 -24.56 0.66 -3.45
CA ALA A 344 -23.43 1.00 -4.30
C ALA A 344 -22.68 -0.28 -4.76
N PRO A 345 -22.07 -0.25 -5.95
CA PRO A 345 -21.22 -1.34 -6.43
C PRO A 345 -20.00 -1.52 -5.53
N GLY A 346 -19.66 -2.79 -5.26
CA GLY A 346 -18.39 -3.11 -4.60
C GLY A 346 -17.24 -2.94 -5.58
N VAL A 347 -17.41 -3.45 -6.80
CA VAL A 347 -16.50 -3.23 -7.93
C VAL A 347 -17.24 -2.49 -9.02
N PHE A 348 -16.72 -1.32 -9.40
CA PHE A 348 -17.30 -0.45 -10.42
C PHE A 348 -16.27 -0.09 -11.48
N ILE A 349 -16.39 -0.71 -12.64
CA ILE A 349 -15.61 -0.43 -13.84
C ILE A 349 -16.53 0.30 -14.81
N ASN A 350 -16.23 1.54 -15.16
CA ASN A 350 -17.10 2.34 -16.03
C ASN A 350 -16.32 3.18 -17.03
N GLY A 351 -16.65 3.07 -18.32
CA GLY A 351 -15.95 3.83 -19.36
C GLY A 351 -14.48 3.45 -19.53
N ALA A 352 -14.07 2.26 -19.05
CA ALA A 352 -12.68 1.83 -19.12
C ALA A 352 -12.34 1.26 -20.51
N ASP A 353 -11.11 1.48 -20.97
CA ASP A 353 -10.54 0.85 -22.18
C ASP A 353 -9.41 -0.08 -21.72
N ILE A 354 -9.63 -1.39 -21.81
CA ILE A 354 -8.73 -2.45 -21.35
C ILE A 354 -8.28 -3.25 -22.57
N GLU A 355 -6.98 -3.23 -22.86
CA GLU A 355 -6.41 -3.92 -24.03
C GLU A 355 -6.18 -5.42 -23.81
N GLY A 356 -6.04 -5.86 -22.55
CA GLY A 356 -5.90 -7.27 -22.19
C GLY A 356 -7.17 -7.86 -21.58
N ASP A 357 -6.97 -8.86 -20.72
CA ASP A 357 -8.04 -9.64 -20.09
C ASP A 357 -8.48 -9.05 -18.75
N ILE A 358 -9.72 -9.31 -18.34
CA ILE A 358 -10.16 -9.18 -16.95
C ILE A 358 -10.22 -10.57 -16.34
N LEU A 359 -9.36 -10.84 -15.36
CA LEU A 359 -9.17 -12.17 -14.77
C LEU A 359 -9.44 -12.15 -13.28
N PHE A 360 -10.58 -12.67 -12.82
CA PHE A 360 -10.83 -12.85 -11.38
C PHE A 360 -10.30 -14.17 -10.81
N TRP A 361 -9.73 -15.00 -11.68
CA TRP A 361 -9.14 -16.28 -11.32
C TRP A 361 -7.84 -16.50 -12.09
N HIS A 362 -6.90 -17.23 -11.48
CA HIS A 362 -5.61 -17.54 -12.09
C HIS A 362 -5.17 -18.97 -11.75
N SER A 363 -5.01 -19.81 -12.79
CA SER A 363 -4.73 -21.26 -12.65
C SER A 363 -3.30 -21.61 -12.23
N THR A 364 -2.39 -20.64 -12.26
CA THR A 364 -0.94 -20.89 -12.39
C THR A 364 -0.15 -20.83 -11.09
N LEU A 365 -0.81 -20.68 -9.93
CA LEU A 365 -0.15 -20.85 -8.63
C LEU A 365 0.09 -22.34 -8.33
N GLN A 366 0.98 -22.98 -9.10
CA GLN A 366 1.58 -24.26 -8.72
C GLN A 366 2.70 -23.99 -7.73
N TYR A 367 2.33 -23.82 -6.46
CA TYR A 367 3.31 -23.81 -5.38
C TYR A 367 3.86 -25.23 -5.19
N LYS A 368 5.03 -25.52 -5.79
CA LYS A 368 5.84 -26.68 -5.40
C LYS A 368 6.60 -26.27 -4.15
N ASN A 369 6.11 -26.73 -3.00
CA ASN A 369 6.83 -26.57 -1.75
C ASN A 369 8.15 -27.36 -1.84
N SER A 370 9.27 -26.68 -2.11
CA SER A 370 10.58 -27.31 -2.31
C SER A 370 11.15 -27.96 -1.04
N ALA A 371 10.56 -27.67 0.12
CA ALA A 371 11.20 -27.87 1.42
C ALA A 371 10.62 -29.01 2.29
N GLY A 372 9.76 -29.90 1.75
CA GLY A 372 9.31 -31.10 2.47
C GLY A 372 8.50 -30.87 3.76
N GLY A 373 8.16 -29.62 4.10
CA GLY A 373 7.28 -29.25 5.21
C GLY A 373 5.80 -29.51 4.88
N SER A 374 5.00 -29.79 5.90
CA SER A 374 3.57 -30.07 5.79
C SER A 374 2.84 -29.06 4.89
N ASN A 375 2.20 -29.57 3.85
CA ASN A 375 1.47 -28.81 2.84
C ASN A 375 0.25 -28.10 3.44
N HIS A 376 0.41 -26.87 3.93
CA HIS A 376 -0.68 -25.90 3.91
C HIS A 376 -0.76 -25.30 2.50
N SER A 377 -1.20 -26.11 1.54
CA SER A 377 -1.65 -25.54 0.26
C SER A 377 -2.97 -24.84 0.55
N ILE A 378 -3.01 -23.51 0.50
CA ILE A 378 -4.27 -22.86 0.11
C ILE A 378 -4.63 -23.53 -1.21
N ASP A 379 -5.79 -24.20 -1.26
CA ASP A 379 -6.30 -24.71 -2.53
C ASP A 379 -6.76 -23.49 -3.34
N PHE A 380 -5.80 -22.80 -4.00
CA PHE A 380 -6.05 -21.69 -4.93
C PHE A 380 -7.04 -22.08 -6.04
N LEU A 381 -7.33 -23.38 -6.17
CA LEU A 381 -8.29 -23.92 -7.11
C LEU A 381 -9.73 -23.93 -6.58
N THR A 382 -9.99 -23.64 -5.29
CA THR A 382 -11.35 -23.52 -4.72
C THR A 382 -11.75 -22.07 -4.47
N GLU A 383 -10.79 -21.19 -4.23
CA GLU A 383 -11.08 -19.80 -3.91
C GLU A 383 -11.07 -18.94 -5.19
N GLY A 384 -12.03 -18.01 -5.28
CA GLY A 384 -12.14 -16.99 -6.32
C GLY A 384 -12.30 -15.62 -5.67
N ALA A 385 -12.48 -14.57 -6.47
CA ALA A 385 -12.78 -13.26 -5.91
C ALA A 385 -14.15 -13.24 -5.22
N PHE A 386 -14.24 -12.50 -4.10
CA PHE A 386 -15.47 -12.26 -3.36
C PHE A 386 -15.83 -10.77 -3.40
N ILE A 387 -17.08 -10.45 -3.73
CA ILE A 387 -17.58 -9.07 -3.83
C ILE A 387 -18.88 -8.95 -3.01
N GLY A 388 -18.83 -8.25 -1.88
CA GLY A 388 -19.95 -8.01 -0.95
C GLY A 388 -21.04 -7.06 -1.46
N GLY A 389 -20.99 -6.65 -2.73
CA GLY A 389 -21.92 -5.72 -3.37
C GLY A 389 -22.20 -6.09 -4.83
N HIS A 390 -22.47 -5.09 -5.67
CA HIS A 390 -22.57 -5.30 -7.12
C HIS A 390 -21.19 -5.36 -7.78
N LEU A 391 -21.07 -6.17 -8.82
CA LEU A 391 -19.98 -6.13 -9.78
C LEU A 391 -20.51 -5.50 -11.06
N GLU A 392 -20.05 -4.30 -11.37
CA GLU A 392 -20.53 -3.53 -12.50
C GLU A 392 -19.38 -3.21 -13.43
N ILE A 393 -19.50 -3.63 -14.69
CA ILE A 393 -18.60 -3.32 -15.79
C ILE A 393 -19.43 -2.69 -16.90
N CYS A 394 -19.58 -1.37 -16.82
CA CYS A 394 -20.50 -0.61 -17.67
C CYS A 394 -19.73 0.20 -18.71
N GLN A 395 -20.31 0.36 -19.90
CA GLN A 395 -19.81 1.27 -20.94
C GLN A 395 -18.31 1.10 -21.25
N SER A 396 -17.78 -0.12 -21.10
CA SER A 396 -16.35 -0.39 -21.16
C SER A 396 -15.98 -1.16 -22.43
N ASN A 397 -14.77 -0.94 -22.92
CA ASN A 397 -14.20 -1.64 -24.07
C ASN A 397 -13.08 -2.57 -23.61
N ILE A 398 -13.28 -3.88 -23.74
CA ILE A 398 -12.36 -4.93 -23.29
C ILE A 398 -11.94 -5.72 -24.52
N ARG A 399 -10.65 -5.68 -24.87
CA ARG A 399 -10.12 -6.36 -26.06
C ARG A 399 -9.71 -7.81 -25.82
N GLY A 400 -9.59 -8.21 -24.56
CA GLY A 400 -9.37 -9.59 -24.14
C GLY A 400 -10.66 -10.29 -23.68
N GLU A 401 -10.48 -11.29 -22.84
CA GLU A 401 -11.52 -12.10 -22.21
C GLU A 401 -11.96 -11.53 -20.85
N CYS A 402 -13.18 -11.87 -20.44
CA CYS A 402 -13.67 -11.66 -19.08
C CYS A 402 -13.86 -13.02 -18.40
N ASP A 403 -12.91 -13.37 -17.52
CA ASP A 403 -12.94 -14.62 -16.76
C ASP A 403 -13.47 -14.39 -15.33
N PHE A 404 -14.71 -14.85 -15.11
CA PHE A 404 -15.44 -14.85 -13.84
C PHE A 404 -15.44 -16.22 -13.16
N VAL A 405 -14.53 -17.14 -13.50
CA VAL A 405 -14.40 -18.45 -12.86
C VAL A 405 -14.32 -18.30 -11.34
N ASN A 406 -15.17 -19.06 -10.64
CA ASN A 406 -15.27 -19.11 -9.17
C ASN A 406 -15.59 -17.77 -8.47
N VAL A 407 -15.98 -16.71 -9.18
CA VAL A 407 -16.33 -15.43 -8.57
C VAL A 407 -17.61 -15.53 -7.74
N THR A 408 -17.62 -14.94 -6.55
CA THR A 408 -18.80 -14.84 -5.70
C THR A 408 -19.20 -13.38 -5.53
N VAL A 409 -20.38 -13.01 -6.05
CA VAL A 409 -20.93 -11.65 -5.97
C VAL A 409 -22.22 -11.68 -5.17
N ALA A 410 -22.29 -10.93 -4.08
CA ALA A 410 -23.49 -10.89 -3.23
C ALA A 410 -24.67 -10.18 -3.91
N GLY A 411 -24.39 -9.27 -4.85
CA GLY A 411 -25.38 -8.56 -5.65
C GLY A 411 -25.46 -9.04 -7.10
N ALA A 412 -25.93 -8.14 -7.98
CA ALA A 412 -25.90 -8.33 -9.42
C ALA A 412 -24.49 -8.26 -10.02
N ILE A 413 -24.28 -9.04 -11.08
CA ILE A 413 -23.22 -8.84 -12.07
C ILE A 413 -23.85 -8.10 -13.26
N ARG A 414 -23.33 -6.93 -13.61
CA ARG A 414 -23.84 -6.10 -14.71
C ARG A 414 -22.71 -5.81 -15.68
N LEU A 415 -22.90 -6.13 -16.96
CA LEU A 415 -21.93 -5.85 -18.03
C LEU A 415 -22.44 -4.78 -19.03
N ASN A 416 -23.41 -3.97 -18.60
CA ASN A 416 -24.26 -3.17 -19.49
C ASN A 416 -23.48 -2.23 -20.42
N ASP A 417 -23.92 -2.15 -21.68
CA ASP A 417 -23.33 -1.28 -22.69
C ASP A 417 -21.82 -1.50 -22.93
N SER A 418 -21.27 -2.64 -22.52
CA SER A 418 -19.85 -2.96 -22.70
C SER A 418 -19.61 -3.78 -23.96
N ARG A 419 -18.43 -3.61 -24.54
CA ARG A 419 -17.91 -4.40 -25.65
C ARG A 419 -16.77 -5.29 -25.15
N ILE A 420 -16.88 -6.58 -25.38
CA ILE A 420 -15.90 -7.60 -25.00
C ILE A 420 -15.52 -8.37 -26.27
N ALA A 421 -14.24 -8.35 -26.64
CA ALA A 421 -13.78 -8.99 -27.87
C ALA A 421 -13.52 -10.50 -27.70
N GLY A 422 -13.10 -10.93 -26.50
CA GLY A 422 -12.89 -12.33 -26.16
C GLY A 422 -14.13 -13.01 -25.55
N ASP A 423 -13.89 -14.11 -24.83
CA ASP A 423 -14.91 -14.88 -24.12
C ASP A 423 -15.46 -14.12 -22.91
N ILE A 424 -16.72 -14.39 -22.58
CA ILE A 424 -17.29 -14.12 -21.25
C ILE A 424 -17.47 -15.47 -20.56
N ALA A 425 -16.60 -15.80 -19.61
CA ALA A 425 -16.55 -17.12 -19.02
C ALA A 425 -16.93 -17.12 -17.53
N PHE A 426 -18.01 -17.81 -17.19
CA PHE A 426 -18.38 -18.16 -15.81
C PHE A 426 -18.10 -19.65 -15.54
N ARG A 427 -17.01 -20.20 -16.09
CA ARG A 427 -16.75 -21.64 -16.05
C ARG A 427 -16.61 -22.15 -14.62
N SER A 428 -17.03 -23.39 -14.39
CA SER A 428 -16.68 -24.10 -13.16
C SER A 428 -15.31 -24.75 -13.31
N ARG A 429 -14.60 -24.99 -12.21
CA ARG A 429 -13.38 -25.82 -12.21
C ARG A 429 -13.59 -27.16 -12.91
N THR A 430 -14.78 -27.77 -12.79
CA THR A 430 -15.11 -29.03 -13.50
C THR A 430 -15.05 -28.86 -15.00
N THR A 431 -15.63 -27.78 -15.53
CA THR A 431 -15.66 -27.48 -16.96
C THR A 431 -14.24 -27.26 -17.49
N LEU A 432 -13.43 -26.49 -16.76
CA LEU A 432 -12.03 -26.25 -17.11
C LEU A 432 -11.22 -27.56 -17.08
N LEU A 433 -11.33 -28.36 -16.01
CA LEU A 433 -10.62 -29.63 -15.89
C LEU A 433 -11.06 -30.68 -16.92
N ALA A 434 -12.34 -30.68 -17.31
CA ALA A 434 -12.85 -31.55 -18.37
C ALA A 434 -12.30 -31.18 -19.76
N ALA A 435 -11.96 -29.91 -19.99
CA ALA A 435 -11.32 -29.46 -21.22
C ALA A 435 -9.85 -29.90 -21.33
N TYR A 436 -9.16 -30.17 -20.20
CA TYR A 436 -7.82 -30.74 -20.20
C TYR A 436 -7.84 -32.23 -20.58
N LYS A 437 -7.62 -32.52 -21.87
CA LYS A 437 -7.75 -33.83 -22.55
C LYS A 437 -6.88 -35.00 -22.04
N THR A 438 -6.10 -34.87 -20.95
CA THR A 438 -5.31 -36.00 -20.41
C THR A 438 -5.93 -36.55 -19.11
N PRO A 439 -6.60 -37.73 -19.16
CA PRO A 439 -7.28 -38.33 -18.01
C PRO A 439 -6.37 -38.62 -16.80
N LYS A 440 -5.06 -38.79 -17.03
CA LYS A 440 -4.09 -39.16 -16.01
C LYS A 440 -3.77 -38.01 -15.04
N MET A 441 -3.58 -36.78 -15.56
CA MET A 441 -3.36 -35.61 -14.71
C MET A 441 -4.61 -35.21 -13.93
N VAL A 442 -5.79 -35.37 -14.52
CA VAL A 442 -7.07 -35.02 -13.87
C VAL A 442 -7.40 -36.01 -12.76
N ARG A 443 -7.21 -37.33 -12.96
CA ARG A 443 -7.45 -38.35 -11.92
C ARG A 443 -6.54 -38.23 -10.70
N ASP A 444 -5.26 -37.92 -10.90
CA ASP A 444 -4.28 -37.86 -9.81
C ASP A 444 -4.33 -36.51 -9.05
N ARG A 445 -4.94 -35.47 -9.64
CA ARG A 445 -5.03 -34.11 -9.07
C ARG A 445 -6.42 -33.70 -8.58
N LEU A 446 -7.47 -34.45 -8.92
CA LEU A 446 -8.77 -34.24 -8.30
C LEU A 446 -8.68 -34.69 -6.83
N PRO A 447 -9.00 -33.83 -5.85
CA PRO A 447 -9.05 -34.24 -4.46
C PRO A 447 -9.98 -35.47 -4.35
N LYS A 448 -9.51 -36.52 -3.65
CA LYS A 448 -10.30 -37.74 -3.41
C LYS A 448 -11.53 -37.48 -2.54
N SER A 449 -11.60 -36.32 -1.90
CA SER A 449 -12.73 -35.85 -1.10
C SER A 449 -13.74 -35.12 -2.00
N TYR A 450 -15.03 -35.26 -1.66
CA TYR A 450 -16.18 -34.58 -2.25
C TYR A 450 -16.16 -33.06 -2.00
N VAL A 451 -15.05 -32.37 -2.28
CA VAL A 451 -15.02 -30.91 -2.24
C VAL A 451 -15.91 -30.41 -3.36
N LYS A 452 -17.07 -29.87 -2.99
CA LYS A 452 -18.02 -29.26 -3.92
C LYS A 452 -17.27 -28.16 -4.65
N LEU A 453 -16.97 -28.39 -5.93
CA LEU A 453 -16.27 -27.44 -6.78
C LEU A 453 -17.08 -26.15 -6.81
N ARG A 454 -16.44 -25.02 -6.49
CA ARG A 454 -17.13 -23.74 -6.50
C ARG A 454 -17.52 -23.38 -7.93
N ARG A 455 -18.69 -22.74 -8.02
CA ARG A 455 -19.29 -22.18 -9.23
C ARG A 455 -19.30 -20.67 -9.04
N ALA A 456 -19.30 -19.91 -10.13
CA ALA A 456 -19.55 -18.49 -10.02
C ALA A 456 -20.96 -18.27 -9.45
N THR A 457 -21.15 -17.28 -8.59
CA THR A 457 -22.45 -17.00 -7.95
C THR A 457 -22.79 -15.53 -8.02
N ALA A 458 -24.06 -15.22 -8.31
CA ALA A 458 -24.58 -13.85 -8.32
C ALA A 458 -26.08 -13.83 -7.99
N ALA A 459 -26.58 -12.70 -7.49
CA ALA A 459 -28.02 -12.52 -7.27
C ALA A 459 -28.79 -12.25 -8.57
N ASN A 460 -28.11 -11.66 -9.55
CA ASN A 460 -28.66 -11.36 -10.87
C ASN A 460 -27.52 -11.26 -11.88
N LEU A 461 -27.84 -11.49 -13.16
CA LEU A 461 -26.94 -11.24 -14.28
C LEU A 461 -27.64 -10.31 -15.28
N ASP A 462 -27.05 -9.14 -15.52
CA ASP A 462 -27.52 -8.17 -16.51
C ASP A 462 -26.49 -8.04 -17.63
N LEU A 463 -26.90 -8.43 -18.83
CA LEU A 463 -26.11 -8.35 -20.06
C LEU A 463 -26.76 -7.39 -21.07
N THR A 464 -27.55 -6.43 -20.60
CA THR A 464 -28.27 -5.50 -21.46
C THR A 464 -27.28 -4.75 -22.35
N MET A 465 -27.49 -4.86 -23.67
CA MET A 465 -26.66 -4.22 -24.69
C MET A 465 -25.17 -4.61 -24.67
N VAL A 466 -24.83 -5.76 -24.08
CA VAL A 466 -23.47 -6.32 -24.19
C VAL A 466 -23.20 -6.75 -25.62
N ARG A 467 -22.03 -6.38 -26.13
CA ARG A 467 -21.49 -6.92 -27.38
C ARG A 467 -20.31 -7.83 -27.06
N CYS A 468 -20.52 -9.14 -27.19
CA CYS A 468 -19.48 -10.15 -27.13
C CYS A 468 -19.12 -10.57 -28.56
N ASP A 469 -17.86 -10.41 -28.96
CA ASP A 469 -17.41 -10.84 -30.30
C ASP A 469 -17.08 -12.37 -30.32
N ASN A 470 -17.01 -13.04 -29.16
CA ASN A 470 -16.84 -14.50 -29.04
C ASN A 470 -17.94 -15.17 -28.16
N ASP A 471 -17.63 -16.28 -27.47
CA ASP A 471 -18.60 -17.08 -26.73
C ASP A 471 -18.94 -16.52 -25.34
N ILE A 472 -20.19 -16.73 -24.92
CA ILE A 472 -20.65 -16.51 -23.54
C ILE A 472 -20.90 -17.87 -22.89
N ASP A 473 -20.02 -18.25 -21.96
CA ASP A 473 -20.10 -19.52 -21.24
C ASP A 473 -20.65 -19.33 -19.84
N LEU A 474 -21.92 -19.71 -19.65
CA LEU A 474 -22.63 -19.65 -18.37
C LEU A 474 -22.63 -20.99 -17.61
N THR A 475 -21.87 -22.00 -18.06
CA THR A 475 -22.00 -23.38 -17.56
C THR A 475 -21.67 -23.55 -16.07
N GLY A 476 -20.87 -22.64 -15.51
CA GLY A 476 -20.51 -22.61 -14.10
C GLY A 476 -21.11 -21.45 -13.31
N LEU A 477 -22.16 -20.79 -13.79
CA LEU A 477 -22.87 -19.73 -13.06
C LEU A 477 -24.08 -20.28 -12.30
N ASP A 478 -24.24 -19.87 -11.04
CA ASP A 478 -25.43 -20.07 -10.23
C ASP A 478 -26.06 -18.71 -9.88
N LEU A 479 -27.34 -18.54 -10.20
CA LEU A 479 -28.12 -17.37 -9.79
C LEU A 479 -28.89 -17.69 -8.52
N ILE A 480 -28.53 -17.02 -7.43
CA ILE A 480 -29.07 -17.27 -6.09
C ILE A 480 -29.87 -16.06 -5.60
N SER A 481 -31.16 -16.24 -5.35
CA SER A 481 -32.07 -15.15 -4.93
C SER A 481 -31.81 -14.65 -3.51
N GLU A 482 -31.22 -15.50 -2.67
CA GLU A 482 -30.86 -15.18 -1.30
C GLU A 482 -29.40 -14.75 -1.25
N ARG A 483 -29.12 -13.63 -0.56
CA ARG A 483 -27.75 -13.16 -0.37
C ARG A 483 -26.97 -14.32 0.26
N PRO A 484 -25.81 -14.73 -0.27
CA PRO A 484 -24.86 -15.45 0.56
C PRO A 484 -24.61 -14.53 1.75
N ASP A 485 -25.02 -14.96 2.95
CA ASP A 485 -25.12 -14.09 4.11
C ASP A 485 -23.81 -13.32 4.32
N ALA A 486 -23.88 -12.06 4.75
CA ALA A 486 -22.68 -11.29 5.13
C ALA A 486 -21.83 -12.00 6.21
N GLU A 487 -22.40 -13.01 6.86
CA GLU A 487 -21.73 -13.98 7.72
C GLU A 487 -20.59 -14.72 6.97
N TYR A 488 -20.73 -15.01 5.68
CA TYR A 488 -19.70 -15.70 4.87
C TYR A 488 -18.44 -14.86 4.65
N ALA A 489 -18.60 -13.56 4.40
CA ALA A 489 -17.47 -12.63 4.34
C ALA A 489 -16.77 -12.55 5.71
N ASN A 490 -17.56 -12.55 6.78
CA ASN A 490 -17.02 -12.56 8.13
C ASN A 490 -16.33 -13.88 8.50
N ASP A 491 -16.81 -15.04 8.07
CA ASP A 491 -16.13 -16.31 8.30
C ASP A 491 -14.79 -16.36 7.55
N PHE A 492 -14.78 -15.94 6.27
CA PHE A 492 -13.55 -15.81 5.48
C PHE A 492 -12.56 -14.81 6.12
N LEU A 493 -13.08 -13.68 6.61
CA LEU A 493 -12.29 -12.67 7.31
C LEU A 493 -11.89 -13.11 8.73
N MET A 494 -12.65 -13.97 9.41
CA MET A 494 -12.38 -14.46 10.77
C MET A 494 -11.27 -15.52 10.73
N GLU A 495 -11.30 -16.42 9.74
CA GLU A 495 -10.19 -17.34 9.48
C GLU A 495 -8.90 -16.55 9.18
N SER A 496 -8.97 -15.50 8.34
CA SER A 496 -7.81 -14.66 8.06
C SER A 496 -7.39 -13.77 9.25
N ARG A 497 -8.33 -13.27 10.06
CA ARG A 497 -8.05 -12.45 11.26
C ARG A 497 -7.42 -13.25 12.39
N SER A 498 -7.71 -14.55 12.51
CA SER A 498 -7.10 -15.41 13.52
C SER A 498 -5.58 -15.58 13.37
N ALA A 499 -5.05 -15.30 12.17
CA ALA A 499 -3.61 -15.24 11.89
C ALA A 499 -3.00 -13.83 12.09
N VAL A 500 -3.82 -12.78 12.28
CA VAL A 500 -3.39 -11.38 12.27
C VAL A 500 -3.66 -10.74 13.64
N TRP A 501 -2.63 -10.64 14.47
CA TRP A 501 -2.68 -9.89 15.73
C TRP A 501 -2.80 -8.38 15.47
N TRP A 502 -4.01 -7.91 15.21
CA TRP A 502 -4.33 -6.49 15.36
C TRP A 502 -4.55 -6.20 16.85
N ARG A 503 -3.73 -5.32 17.46
CA ARG A 503 -4.04 -4.78 18.80
C ARG A 503 -5.27 -3.88 18.68
N GLU A 504 -6.45 -4.43 18.92
CA GLU A 504 -7.71 -3.69 19.08
C GLU A 504 -7.61 -2.74 20.29
N GLY A 505 -7.25 -1.49 20.01
CA GLY A 505 -7.29 -0.38 20.96
C GLY A 505 -8.56 0.47 20.89
N TYR A 506 -9.65 0.04 20.25
CA TYR A 506 -10.90 0.83 20.16
C TYR A 506 -12.15 -0.07 20.10
N ARG A 507 -12.85 -0.22 21.23
CA ARG A 507 -14.19 -0.82 21.29
C ARG A 507 -15.27 0.25 21.12
N HIS A 508 -16.02 0.20 20.02
CA HIS A 508 -17.39 0.73 19.98
C HIS A 508 -18.40 -0.43 19.99
N LYS A 509 -19.29 -0.43 20.99
CA LYS A 509 -20.42 -1.35 21.09
C LYS A 509 -21.46 -1.00 20.02
N VAL A 510 -21.70 -1.90 19.07
CA VAL A 510 -22.88 -1.84 18.19
C VAL A 510 -23.93 -2.80 18.73
N LYS A 511 -25.13 -2.26 19.02
CA LYS A 511 -26.33 -3.05 19.36
C LYS A 511 -27.05 -3.45 18.06
N LEU A 512 -27.26 -4.73 17.86
CA LEU A 512 -28.15 -5.27 16.82
C LEU A 512 -29.59 -5.30 17.36
N ASN A 513 -30.51 -4.65 16.65
CA ASN A 513 -31.96 -4.80 16.84
C ASN A 513 -32.56 -5.52 15.61
N SER A 514 -33.55 -6.37 15.88
CA SER A 514 -34.18 -7.34 14.99
C SER A 514 -35.43 -6.82 14.23
N PHE A 515 -35.89 -7.65 13.27
CA PHE A 515 -37.21 -7.73 12.57
C PHE A 515 -37.30 -7.17 11.12
N PRO A 516 -38.30 -7.57 10.29
CA PRO A 516 -38.59 -8.92 9.76
C PRO A 516 -38.85 -8.94 8.21
N SER A 517 -39.16 -10.14 7.72
CA SER A 517 -39.32 -10.65 6.35
C SER A 517 -40.50 -10.15 5.49
N MET A 518 -40.34 -10.42 4.18
CA MET A 518 -41.30 -10.65 3.07
C MET A 518 -41.50 -9.52 2.03
N MET A 519 -41.09 -9.77 0.77
CA MET A 519 -42.00 -9.77 -0.40
C MET A 519 -41.33 -10.12 -1.75
N SER A 520 -42.02 -11.00 -2.48
CA SER A 520 -42.31 -11.10 -3.93
C SER A 520 -41.21 -10.99 -5.00
N LEU A 521 -40.99 -12.12 -5.66
CA LEU A 521 -40.28 -12.33 -6.93
C LEU A 521 -41.08 -11.74 -8.12
N MET A 522 -40.43 -10.96 -8.99
CA MET A 522 -40.97 -10.60 -10.32
C MET A 522 -39.86 -10.82 -11.35
N LEU A 523 -40.03 -11.85 -12.18
CA LEU A 523 -39.15 -12.14 -13.32
C LEU A 523 -39.73 -11.42 -14.54
N ARG A 524 -38.96 -10.54 -15.18
CA ARG A 524 -39.32 -9.93 -16.47
C ARG A 524 -38.19 -10.21 -17.44
N ILE A 525 -38.45 -11.07 -18.42
CA ILE A 525 -37.58 -11.30 -19.57
C ILE A 525 -38.15 -10.41 -20.68
N VAL A 526 -37.33 -9.51 -21.24
CA VAL A 526 -37.60 -8.78 -22.49
C VAL A 526 -36.49 -9.12 -23.47
#